data_AF-A0A076MXA4-F1
#
_entry.id   AF-A0A076MXA4-F1
#
_cell.length_a   1.000
_cell.length_b   1.000
_cell.length_c   1.000
_cell.angle_alpha   90.00
_cell.angle_beta   90.00
_cell.angle_gamma   90.00
#
_symmetry.space_group_name_H-M   'P 1'
#
loop_
_entity.id
_entity.type
_entity.pdbx_description
1 polymer ?
#
loop_
_entity_poly.entity_id
_entity_poly.type
_entity_poly.pdbx_seq_one_letter_code
_entity_poly.pdbx_strand_id
1 'polypeptide(L)'
;MISNPPSGFRGGVWSRRWCPPGSLLEHALALAGRIATRSPRGLAEIKRVAGAVQDLAHLRGALAAELDALAGYVESADLREGPTAFGKGWASRFDDW
;
A
#
# COMPACT_ATOMS: atom_id res chain seq x y z
N MET A 1 -6.75 -7.49 -26.58
CA MET A 1 -8.07 -6.85 -26.79
C MET A 1 -8.56 -6.39 -25.43
N ILE A 2 -8.39 -5.11 -25.11
CA ILE A 2 -8.78 -4.53 -23.82
C ILE A 2 -10.24 -4.11 -23.97
N SER A 3 -11.16 -4.81 -23.31
CA SER A 3 -12.56 -4.44 -23.29
C SER A 3 -12.75 -3.18 -22.44
N ASN A 4 -13.45 -2.19 -23.01
CA ASN A 4 -13.87 -0.99 -22.28
C ASN A 4 -14.81 -1.38 -21.12
N PRO A 5 -14.71 -0.72 -19.95
CA PRO A 5 -15.65 -0.93 -18.87
C PRO A 5 -17.07 -0.45 -19.29
N PRO A 6 -18.14 -1.16 -18.89
CA PRO A 6 -19.50 -0.80 -19.27
C PRO A 6 -19.91 0.57 -18.71
N SER A 7 -20.61 1.33 -19.56
CA SER A 7 -21.13 2.67 -19.26
C SER A 7 -22.23 2.60 -18.20
N GLY A 8 -21.94 3.14 -17.02
CA GLY A 8 -22.87 3.15 -15.87
C GLY A 8 -22.20 3.28 -14.51
N PHE A 9 -20.86 3.26 -14.45
CA PHE A 9 -20.13 3.20 -13.19
C PHE A 9 -19.89 4.60 -12.60
N ARG A 10 -20.72 5.04 -11.65
CA ARG A 10 -20.48 6.20 -10.79
C ARG A 10 -20.25 5.72 -9.36
N GLY A 11 -19.15 6.16 -8.74
CA GLY A 11 -18.95 6.09 -7.29
C GLY A 11 -17.90 5.09 -6.80
N GLY A 12 -16.64 5.52 -6.79
CA GLY A 12 -15.70 5.42 -5.65
C GLY A 12 -15.43 4.12 -4.88
N VAL A 13 -16.03 2.97 -5.17
CA VAL A 13 -15.91 1.78 -4.29
C VAL A 13 -15.70 0.50 -5.07
N TRP A 14 -14.63 0.38 -5.86
CA TRP A 14 -14.11 -0.93 -6.25
C TRP A 14 -12.57 -0.91 -6.30
N SER A 15 -11.96 -1.99 -5.79
CA SER A 15 -10.55 -2.30 -6.00
C SER A 15 -10.19 -2.13 -7.48
N ARG A 16 -9.04 -1.51 -7.78
CA ARG A 16 -8.59 -1.17 -9.15
C ARG A 16 -8.42 -2.37 -10.12
N ARG A 17 -8.85 -3.59 -9.75
CA ARG A 17 -8.72 -4.81 -10.53
C ARG A 17 -10.08 -5.49 -10.69
N TRP A 18 -10.56 -5.54 -11.93
CA TRP A 18 -11.65 -6.43 -12.32
C TRP A 18 -11.18 -7.88 -12.20
N CYS A 19 -11.97 -8.71 -11.53
CA CYS A 19 -11.72 -10.14 -11.39
C CYS A 19 -12.86 -10.91 -12.09
N PRO A 20 -12.57 -12.01 -12.80
CA PRO A 20 -13.61 -12.89 -13.33
C PRO A 20 -14.60 -13.35 -12.24
N PRO A 21 -15.88 -13.53 -12.56
CA PRO A 21 -16.85 -14.11 -11.63
C PRO A 21 -16.33 -15.42 -11.03
N GLY A 22 -16.48 -15.61 -9.72
CA GLY A 22 -16.00 -16.80 -9.00
C GLY A 22 -14.52 -16.77 -8.59
N SER A 23 -13.70 -15.84 -9.07
CA SER A 23 -12.25 -15.79 -8.77
C SER A 23 -11.84 -14.79 -7.69
N LEU A 24 -12.80 -14.08 -7.07
CA LEU A 24 -12.52 -12.98 -6.14
C LEU A 24 -11.65 -13.41 -4.95
N LEU A 25 -11.94 -14.56 -4.36
CA LEU A 25 -11.21 -15.06 -3.19
C LEU A 25 -9.74 -15.33 -3.51
N GLU A 26 -9.46 -16.03 -4.61
CA GLU A 26 -8.08 -16.32 -5.04
C GLU A 26 -7.29 -15.03 -5.28
N HIS A 27 -7.92 -14.04 -5.92
CA HIS A 27 -7.32 -12.74 -6.16
C HIS A 27 -7.07 -11.95 -4.87
N ALA A 28 -8.02 -12.00 -3.92
CA ALA A 28 -7.89 -11.37 -2.62
C ALA A 28 -6.76 -12.01 -1.79
N LEU A 29 -6.66 -13.34 -1.79
CA LEU A 29 -5.58 -14.07 -1.11
C LEU A 29 -4.22 -13.80 -1.75
N ALA A 30 -4.14 -13.77 -3.08
CA ALA A 30 -2.91 -13.41 -3.79
C ALA A 30 -2.47 -11.97 -3.46
N LEU A 31 -3.42 -11.04 -3.36
CA LEU A 31 -3.14 -9.68 -2.92
C LEU A 31 -2.68 -9.65 -1.45
N ALA A 32 -3.37 -10.34 -0.55
CA ALA A 32 -3.01 -10.43 0.85
C ALA A 32 -1.61 -11.00 1.05
N GLY A 33 -1.25 -12.06 0.33
CA GLY A 33 0.10 -12.63 0.34
C GLY A 33 1.17 -11.63 -0.11
N ARG A 34 0.89 -10.83 -1.15
CA ARG A 34 1.80 -9.76 -1.58
C ARG A 34 1.95 -8.66 -0.54
N ILE A 35 0.86 -8.29 0.14
CA ILE A 35 0.87 -7.28 1.22
C ILE A 35 1.64 -7.80 2.42
N ALA A 36 1.47 -9.06 2.80
CA ALA A 36 2.15 -9.70 3.93
C ALA A 36 3.68 -9.76 3.79
N THR A 37 4.22 -9.58 2.58
CA THR A 37 5.68 -9.52 2.34
C THR A 37 6.27 -8.11 2.49
N ARG A 38 5.48 -7.12 2.90
CA ARG A 38 5.90 -5.72 3.04
C ARG A 38 5.98 -5.34 4.51
N SER A 39 6.74 -4.29 4.79
CA SER A 39 6.80 -3.68 6.13
C SER A 39 5.38 -3.32 6.60
N PRO A 40 4.89 -3.89 7.71
CA PRO A 40 3.61 -3.53 8.31
C PRO A 40 3.55 -2.04 8.64
N ARG A 41 4.61 -1.49 9.25
CA ARG A 41 4.67 -0.08 9.62
C ARG A 41 4.68 0.83 8.39
N GLY A 42 5.47 0.49 7.37
CA GLY A 42 5.52 1.24 6.11
C GLY A 42 4.17 1.25 5.39
N LEU A 43 3.46 0.12 5.37
CA LEU A 43 2.10 0.04 4.82
C LEU A 43 1.10 0.88 5.62
N ALA A 44 1.19 0.88 6.96
CA ALA A 44 0.33 1.68 7.81
C ALA A 44 0.55 3.19 7.56
N GLU A 45 1.80 3.64 7.49
CA GLU A 45 2.12 5.03 7.17
C GLU A 45 1.64 5.44 5.78
N ILE A 46 1.87 4.61 4.76
CA ILE A 46 1.37 4.87 3.39
C ILE A 46 -0.15 4.96 3.39
N LYS A 47 -0.86 4.07 4.09
CA LYS A 47 -2.33 4.11 4.18
C LYS A 47 -2.81 5.36 4.89
N ARG A 48 -2.14 5.76 5.98
CA ARG A 48 -2.45 6.98 6.75
C ARG A 48 -2.30 8.22 5.89
N VAL A 49 -1.15 8.38 5.22
CA VAL A 49 -0.90 9.49 4.30
C VAL A 49 -1.91 9.48 3.17
N ALA A 50 -2.10 8.35 2.48
CA ALA A 50 -3.03 8.24 1.36
C ALA A 50 -4.50 8.55 1.73
N GLY A 51 -4.88 8.34 2.99
CA GLY A 51 -6.17 8.79 3.53
C GLY A 51 -6.18 10.29 3.80
N ALA A 52 -5.20 10.79 4.56
CA ALA A 52 -5.13 12.20 4.96
C ALA A 52 -5.02 13.17 3.77
N VAL A 53 -4.26 12.80 2.73
CA VAL A 53 -4.04 13.69 1.56
C VAL A 53 -5.27 13.83 0.66
N GLN A 54 -6.28 12.94 0.77
CA GLN A 54 -7.52 13.08 0.00
C GLN A 54 -8.33 14.32 0.43
N ASP A 55 -8.17 14.73 1.69
CA ASP A 55 -8.86 15.88 2.26
C ASP A 55 -8.03 17.18 2.16
N LEU A 56 -6.78 17.09 1.67
CA LEU A 56 -5.89 18.24 1.52
C LEU A 56 -6.02 18.85 0.14
N ALA A 57 -6.57 20.07 0.09
CA ALA A 57 -6.76 20.82 -1.15
C ALA A 57 -5.46 21.34 -1.81
N HIS A 58 -4.31 21.21 -1.15
CA HIS A 58 -3.06 21.82 -1.61
C HIS A 58 -1.83 20.93 -1.40
N LEU A 59 -0.97 20.89 -2.41
CA LEU A 59 0.23 20.05 -2.51
C LEU A 59 1.19 20.21 -1.33
N ARG A 60 1.28 21.42 -0.77
CA ARG A 60 2.22 21.72 0.34
C ARG A 60 1.84 21.00 1.64
N GLY A 61 0.55 20.91 1.94
CA GLY A 61 0.04 20.15 3.09
C GLY A 61 0.25 18.66 2.91
N ALA A 62 0.05 18.15 1.69
CA ALA A 62 0.29 16.73 1.37
C ALA A 62 1.77 16.35 1.55
N LEU A 63 2.69 17.19 1.07
CA LEU A 63 4.12 16.98 1.26
C LEU A 63 4.52 17.01 2.75
N ALA A 64 3.95 17.92 3.55
CA ALA A 64 4.21 17.94 4.98
C ALA A 64 3.76 16.64 5.66
N ALA A 65 2.57 16.13 5.33
CA ALA A 65 2.07 14.86 5.85
C ALA A 65 2.94 13.65 5.45
N GLU A 66 3.49 13.65 4.23
CA GLU A 66 4.47 12.66 3.77
C GLU A 66 5.77 12.72 4.57
N LEU A 67 6.30 13.92 4.81
CA LEU A 67 7.55 14.11 5.57
C LEU A 67 7.39 13.68 7.03
N ASP A 68 6.26 13.98 7.66
CA ASP A 68 5.97 13.54 9.03
C ASP A 68 5.87 12.01 9.11
N ALA A 69 5.23 11.38 8.13
CA ALA A 69 5.16 9.91 8.02
C ALA A 69 6.54 9.29 7.86
N LEU A 70 7.37 9.88 7.00
CA LEU A 70 8.73 9.44 6.75
C LEU A 70 9.59 9.57 8.02
N ALA A 71 9.49 10.69 8.74
CA ALA A 71 10.21 10.90 10.00
C ALA A 71 9.88 9.78 11.01
N GLY A 72 8.60 9.45 11.16
CA GLY A 72 8.17 8.34 12.02
C GLY A 72 8.63 6.96 11.54
N TYR A 73 8.80 6.75 10.23
CA TYR A 73 9.27 5.48 9.69
C TYR A 73 10.79 5.31 9.73
N VAL A 74 11.55 6.42 9.66
CA VAL A 74 13.02 6.40 9.56
C VAL A 74 13.71 5.72 10.75
N GLU A 75 13.12 5.83 11.94
CA GLU A 75 13.67 5.24 13.16
C GLU A 75 13.25 3.77 13.39
N SER A 76 12.39 3.23 12.52
CA SER A 76 11.80 1.90 12.71
C SER A 76 12.77 0.74 12.46
N ALA A 77 12.50 -0.40 13.13
CA ALA A 77 13.20 -1.65 12.86
C ALA A 77 12.96 -2.13 11.41
N ASP A 78 11.75 -1.95 10.90
CA ASP A 78 11.35 -2.28 9.53
C ASP A 78 12.23 -1.58 8.47
N LEU A 79 12.51 -0.28 8.64
CA LEU A 79 13.37 0.44 7.70
C LEU A 79 14.82 -0.06 7.76
N ARG A 80 15.29 -0.56 8.90
CA ARG A 80 16.63 -1.16 9.00
C ARG A 80 16.67 -2.53 8.33
N GLU A 81 15.64 -3.34 8.55
CA GLU A 81 15.56 -4.72 8.04
C GLU A 81 15.44 -4.77 6.52
N GLY A 82 14.56 -3.96 5.91
CA GLY A 82 14.30 -4.00 4.47
C GLY A 82 15.56 -3.86 3.59
N PRO A 83 16.33 -2.77 3.71
CA PRO A 83 17.58 -2.56 2.98
C PRO A 83 18.67 -3.57 3.34
N THR A 84 18.77 -3.95 4.63
CA THR A 84 19.71 -5.01 5.06
C THR A 84 19.41 -6.31 4.33
N ALA A 85 18.12 -6.63 4.20
CA ALA A 85 17.68 -7.85 3.58
C ALA A 85 17.85 -7.88 2.08
N PHE A 86 17.53 -6.76 1.45
CA PHE A 86 17.84 -6.55 0.05
C PHE A 86 19.34 -6.73 -0.23
N GLY A 87 20.21 -6.12 0.58
CA GLY A 87 21.66 -6.24 0.42
C GLY A 87 22.22 -7.65 0.64
N LYS A 88 21.56 -8.47 1.46
CA LYS A 88 21.94 -9.86 1.74
C LYS A 88 21.26 -10.89 0.82
N GLY A 89 20.32 -10.47 -0.01
CA GLY A 89 19.58 -11.36 -0.91
C GLY A 89 18.63 -12.35 -0.21
N TRP A 90 18.23 -12.06 1.04
CA TRP A 90 17.27 -12.88 1.79
C TRP A 90 15.90 -12.17 1.89
N ALA A 91 14.86 -12.90 2.28
CA ALA A 91 13.55 -12.30 2.55
C ALA A 91 13.59 -11.47 3.85
N SER A 92 13.00 -10.28 3.82
CA SER A 92 12.87 -9.42 5.01
C SER A 92 12.04 -10.09 6.10
N ARG A 93 12.47 -9.92 7.34
CA ARG A 93 11.78 -10.40 8.53
C ARG A 93 11.14 -9.23 9.26
N PHE A 94 9.98 -8.81 8.77
CA PHE A 94 9.21 -7.79 9.46
C PHE A 94 8.53 -8.44 10.68
N ASP A 95 9.05 -8.13 11.86
CA ASP A 95 8.58 -8.65 13.13
C ASP A 95 7.80 -7.56 13.84
N ASP A 96 6.49 -7.46 13.59
CA ASP A 96 5.54 -6.67 14.38
C ASP A 96 4.11 -7.11 14.00
N TRP A 97 3.46 -7.89 14.87
CA TRP A 97 2.03 -8.26 14.81
C TRP A 97 1.39 -8.02 16.17
#